data_AF-A0A173VD90-F1
#
_entry.id   AF-A0A173VD90-F1
#
_cell.length_a   1.000
_cell.length_b   1.000
_cell.length_c   1.000
_cell.angle_alpha   90.00
_cell.angle_beta   90.00
_cell.angle_gamma   90.00
#
_symmetry.space_group_name_H-M   'P 1'
#
loop_
_entity.id
_entity.type
_entity.pdbx_description
1 polymer ?
#
loop_
_entity_poly.entity_id
_entity_poly.type
_entity_poly.pdbx_seq_one_letter_code
_entity_poly.pdbx_strand_id
1 'polypeptide(L)'
;MDRMKEKRKGKARIGVFSVGYDVYWAQFPGLLEELLAKEEMFIRKFPQNEVDIIRFGMIDSPAVAYKKVKEIIAANLDFLFCDMLTYATSGTFGVIAASVRCPIVLVALQPLKAMDYKQASTYMQLVNDDICALPEFTGVASRLGRPIPETIIGTLHDDEMVDNEIYEYCRIANVLHGLRNAQLGHIGHPLNSMLDMNTDPTMLTTFFGSHVIFYEPNELQRHMKSLTDEEIKEKEKQILQFFDTPEPVSDPISMKLSDEDLCVAAKASLALDKFVNSNNLTGLAYYFDGAENSSIRQLMTNLIVGNSLLTARHIPMCGESDLKTLIALMIMDRMGIGGSFAEFHPVDFTDGFVLVGHDGPHNISIAEGKPVLRSLKKYHGKPGNGAGVEFKIKEGPITLLSINSTYDGKFKFIIAEGESVSGPIPPTGNTNTRGFFQPDVRTFLKRWVNEAPTHHFALGIGHHAATLAKLAKYLNLEYKIIPTD
;
A
#
# COMPACT_ATOMS: atom_id res chain seq x y z
N MET A 1 -21.38 7.59 -8.48
CA MET A 1 -20.05 7.32 -7.89
C MET A 1 -19.78 5.83 -7.65
N ASP A 2 -20.78 4.94 -7.52
CA ASP A 2 -20.53 3.50 -7.27
C ASP A 2 -20.07 2.66 -8.49
N ARG A 3 -20.18 3.17 -9.73
CA ARG A 3 -19.83 2.41 -10.95
C ARG A 3 -18.33 2.39 -11.30
N MET A 4 -17.46 3.06 -10.54
CA MET A 4 -16.01 3.14 -10.84
C MET A 4 -15.11 2.45 -9.80
N LYS A 5 -15.67 1.84 -8.75
CA LYS A 5 -14.89 1.04 -7.81
C LYS A 5 -14.66 -0.36 -8.38
N GLU A 6 -13.81 -0.44 -9.38
CA GLU A 6 -13.25 -1.73 -9.76
C GLU A 6 -12.51 -2.31 -8.54
N LYS A 7 -12.83 -3.55 -8.17
CA LYS A 7 -12.24 -4.19 -6.98
C LYS A 7 -10.75 -4.43 -7.24
N ARG A 8 -9.92 -4.25 -6.20
CA ARG A 8 -8.49 -4.59 -6.24
C ARG A 8 -8.29 -6.00 -6.81
N LYS A 9 -7.32 -6.15 -7.73
CA LYS A 9 -6.93 -7.46 -8.27
C LYS A 9 -6.23 -8.28 -7.17
N GLY A 10 -6.82 -9.39 -6.76
CA GLY A 10 -6.27 -10.33 -5.78
C GLY A 10 -6.51 -9.93 -4.32
N LYS A 11 -6.73 -10.93 -3.46
CA LYS A 11 -6.83 -10.79 -2.00
C LYS A 11 -5.63 -11.46 -1.35
N ALA A 12 -5.14 -10.92 -0.24
CA ALA A 12 -4.11 -11.59 0.54
C ALA A 12 -4.60 -12.96 1.05
N ARG A 13 -3.72 -13.95 0.98
CA ARG A 13 -3.95 -15.30 1.47
C ARG A 13 -3.40 -15.41 2.88
N ILE A 14 -4.30 -15.44 3.86
CA ILE A 14 -3.95 -15.51 5.28
C ILE A 14 -4.20 -16.92 5.79
N GLY A 15 -3.17 -17.54 6.34
CA GLY A 15 -3.30 -18.81 7.03
C GLY A 15 -3.68 -18.63 8.49
N VAL A 16 -4.54 -19.51 9.01
CA VAL A 16 -4.83 -19.60 10.44
C VAL A 16 -4.73 -21.07 10.86
N PHE A 17 -3.93 -21.32 11.88
CA PHE A 17 -3.92 -22.60 12.60
C PHE A 17 -3.96 -22.30 14.09
N SER A 18 -4.55 -23.20 14.86
CA SER A 18 -4.53 -23.13 16.31
C SER A 18 -3.57 -24.14 16.89
N VAL A 19 -3.17 -23.93 18.14
CA VAL A 19 -2.38 -24.90 18.91
C VAL A 19 -3.07 -25.23 20.23
N GLY A 20 -2.80 -26.43 20.71
CA GLY A 20 -3.23 -26.92 22.01
C GLY A 20 -2.29 -28.02 22.50
N TYR A 21 -2.67 -28.70 23.58
CA TYR A 21 -1.90 -29.80 24.13
C TYR A 21 -2.76 -31.06 24.22
N ASP A 22 -2.43 -32.05 23.40
CA ASP A 22 -3.20 -33.29 23.21
C ASP A 22 -3.51 -34.07 24.49
N VAL A 23 -2.63 -33.98 25.49
CA VAL A 23 -2.84 -34.59 26.82
C VAL A 23 -4.10 -34.08 27.51
N TYR A 24 -4.50 -32.82 27.28
CA TYR A 24 -5.67 -32.23 27.93
C TYR A 24 -6.99 -32.85 27.47
N TRP A 25 -7.08 -33.35 26.23
CA TRP A 25 -8.34 -33.85 25.66
C TRP A 25 -8.94 -35.02 26.43
N ALA A 26 -8.09 -35.91 26.96
CA ALA A 26 -8.53 -37.04 27.78
C ALA A 26 -8.73 -36.66 29.27
N GLN A 27 -8.08 -35.59 29.73
CA GLN A 27 -8.11 -35.16 31.13
C GLN A 27 -9.34 -34.29 31.44
N PHE A 28 -9.78 -33.47 30.49
CA PHE A 28 -10.82 -32.45 30.68
C PHE A 28 -11.90 -32.58 29.61
N PRO A 29 -12.94 -33.41 29.84
CA PRO A 29 -14.04 -33.58 28.89
C PRO A 29 -14.72 -32.24 28.54
N GLY A 30 -14.95 -31.98 27.25
CA GLY A 30 -15.58 -30.74 26.76
C GLY A 30 -14.61 -29.60 26.42
N LEU A 31 -13.36 -29.68 26.88
CA LEU A 31 -12.39 -28.60 26.71
C LEU A 31 -12.05 -28.39 25.23
N LEU A 32 -11.82 -29.47 24.46
CA LEU A 32 -11.46 -29.35 23.04
C LEU A 32 -12.56 -28.63 22.25
N GLU A 33 -13.82 -28.98 22.51
CA GLU A 33 -14.98 -28.37 21.86
C GLU A 33 -15.08 -26.87 22.18
N GLU A 34 -14.82 -26.47 23.42
CA GLU A 34 -14.81 -25.07 23.85
C GLU A 34 -13.66 -24.28 23.23
N LEU A 35 -12.46 -24.87 23.16
CA LEU A 35 -11.31 -24.25 22.51
C LEU A 35 -11.51 -24.10 20.99
N LEU A 36 -12.10 -25.08 20.32
CA LEU A 36 -12.45 -24.97 18.91
C LEU A 36 -13.52 -23.89 18.67
N ALA A 37 -14.46 -23.71 19.62
CA ALA A 37 -15.40 -22.59 19.56
C ALA A 37 -14.69 -21.23 19.71
N LYS A 38 -13.64 -21.12 20.54
CA LYS A 38 -12.79 -19.92 20.60
C LYS A 38 -12.12 -19.63 19.25
N GLU A 39 -11.55 -20.64 18.60
CA GLU A 39 -10.92 -20.50 17.26
C GLU A 39 -11.91 -19.91 16.25
N GLU A 40 -13.15 -20.44 16.20
CA GLU A 40 -14.20 -19.92 15.31
C GLU A 40 -14.50 -18.44 15.56
N MET A 41 -14.46 -17.99 16.82
CA MET A 41 -14.68 -16.59 17.16
C MET A 41 -13.52 -15.70 16.73
N PHE A 42 -12.27 -16.16 16.90
CA PHE A 42 -11.10 -15.46 16.38
C PHE A 42 -11.17 -15.32 14.86
N ILE A 43 -11.49 -16.39 14.13
CA ILE A 43 -11.61 -16.36 12.66
C ILE A 43 -12.67 -15.35 12.19
N ARG A 44 -13.76 -15.17 12.95
CA ARG A 44 -14.80 -14.18 12.63
C ARG A 44 -14.34 -12.73 12.76
N LYS A 45 -13.23 -12.45 13.47
CA LYS A 45 -12.66 -11.09 13.58
C LYS A 45 -12.02 -10.60 12.27
N PHE A 46 -11.65 -11.50 11.36
CA PHE A 46 -11.04 -11.13 10.08
C PHE A 46 -12.04 -10.51 9.10
N PRO A 47 -11.64 -9.50 8.30
CA PRO A 47 -12.49 -8.89 7.28
C PRO A 47 -12.64 -9.83 6.06
N GLN A 48 -13.60 -10.75 6.13
CA GLN A 48 -13.81 -11.84 5.14
C GLN A 48 -13.95 -11.37 3.68
N ASN A 49 -14.37 -10.11 3.47
CA ASN A 49 -14.52 -9.54 2.13
C ASN A 49 -13.21 -8.99 1.55
N GLU A 50 -12.16 -8.83 2.35
CA GLU A 50 -10.90 -8.19 1.97
C GLU A 50 -9.72 -9.17 1.87
N VAL A 51 -9.78 -10.29 2.57
CA VAL A 51 -8.72 -11.32 2.62
C VAL A 51 -9.30 -12.71 2.39
N ASP A 52 -8.48 -13.65 1.94
CA ASP A 52 -8.82 -15.07 1.82
C ASP A 52 -8.23 -15.84 3.00
N ILE A 53 -9.09 -16.32 3.90
CA ILE A 53 -8.68 -17.09 5.08
C ILE A 53 -8.59 -18.58 4.75
N ILE A 54 -7.43 -19.18 5.02
CA ILE A 54 -7.15 -20.60 4.84
C ILE A 54 -6.92 -21.22 6.22
N ARG A 55 -7.80 -22.14 6.59
CA ARG A 55 -7.77 -22.80 7.91
C ARG A 55 -6.99 -24.11 7.83
N PHE A 56 -6.06 -24.31 8.76
CA PHE A 56 -5.30 -25.56 8.85
C PHE A 56 -5.75 -26.46 10.01
N GLY A 57 -6.65 -25.95 10.85
CA GLY A 57 -7.13 -26.60 12.07
C GLY A 57 -6.10 -26.58 13.19
N MET A 58 -6.41 -27.30 14.27
CA MET A 58 -5.54 -27.39 15.44
C MET A 58 -4.32 -28.29 15.18
N ILE A 59 -3.17 -27.82 15.67
CA ILE A 59 -1.89 -28.53 15.70
C ILE A 59 -1.53 -28.74 17.17
N ASP A 60 -1.93 -29.88 17.72
CA ASP A 60 -1.84 -30.22 19.14
C ASP A 60 -0.66 -31.15 19.50
N SER A 61 0.07 -31.61 18.48
CA SER A 61 1.26 -32.45 18.66
C SER A 61 2.34 -32.18 17.59
N PRO A 62 3.63 -32.46 17.88
CA PRO A 62 4.69 -32.32 16.89
C PRO A 62 4.44 -33.18 15.63
N ALA A 63 3.90 -34.38 15.78
CA ALA A 63 3.61 -35.26 14.65
C ALA A 63 2.59 -34.64 13.67
N VAL A 64 1.59 -33.91 14.19
CA VAL A 64 0.64 -33.15 13.37
C VAL A 64 1.34 -31.96 12.70
N ALA A 65 2.20 -31.24 13.42
CA ALA A 65 2.95 -30.10 12.87
C ALA A 65 3.80 -30.48 11.65
N TYR A 66 4.54 -31.59 11.72
CA TYR A 66 5.37 -32.08 10.61
C TYR A 66 4.55 -32.54 9.38
N LYS A 67 3.28 -32.90 9.56
CA LYS A 67 2.36 -33.18 8.44
C LYS A 67 1.82 -31.87 7.87
N LYS A 68 1.30 -30.99 8.73
CA LYS A 68 0.63 -29.74 8.36
C LYS A 68 1.56 -28.71 7.74
N VAL A 69 2.84 -28.69 8.09
CA VAL A 69 3.81 -27.74 7.50
C VAL A 69 3.85 -27.82 5.97
N LYS A 70 3.66 -29.01 5.38
CA LYS A 70 3.61 -29.17 3.92
C LYS A 70 2.37 -28.52 3.31
N GLU A 71 1.22 -28.66 3.96
CA GLU A 71 -0.03 -28.00 3.55
C GLU A 71 0.09 -26.48 3.67
N ILE A 72 0.67 -25.98 4.77
CA ILE A 72 0.89 -24.55 5.01
C ILE A 72 1.81 -23.95 3.94
N ILE A 73 2.90 -24.63 3.60
CA ILE A 73 3.81 -24.19 2.52
C ILE A 73 3.10 -24.20 1.17
N ALA A 74 2.37 -25.27 0.85
CA ALA A 74 1.66 -25.41 -0.41
C ALA A 74 0.54 -24.38 -0.60
N ALA A 75 -0.01 -23.85 0.50
CA ALA A 75 -1.06 -22.84 0.47
C ALA A 75 -0.60 -21.47 -0.06
N ASN A 76 0.72 -21.25 -0.20
CA ASN A 76 1.34 -20.02 -0.72
C ASN A 76 0.78 -18.76 -0.02
N LEU A 77 1.00 -18.69 1.29
CA LEU A 77 0.45 -17.65 2.14
C LEU A 77 1.24 -16.34 2.04
N ASP A 78 0.54 -15.23 2.25
CA ASP A 78 1.13 -13.91 2.43
C ASP A 78 1.42 -13.62 3.91
N PHE A 79 0.65 -14.24 4.81
CA PHE A 79 0.75 -14.09 6.25
C PHE A 79 0.18 -15.32 6.98
N LEU A 80 0.69 -15.65 8.18
CA LEU A 80 0.23 -16.80 8.97
C LEU A 80 -0.05 -16.39 10.42
N PHE A 81 -1.22 -16.74 10.94
CA PHE A 81 -1.57 -16.58 12.35
C PHE A 81 -1.55 -17.93 13.05
N CYS A 82 -0.94 -17.95 14.23
CA CYS A 82 -0.94 -19.06 15.17
C CYS A 82 -1.81 -18.68 16.37
N ASP A 83 -3.01 -19.24 16.45
CA ASP A 83 -3.97 -19.00 17.53
C ASP A 83 -3.67 -19.90 18.74
N MET A 84 -3.27 -19.28 19.84
CA MET A 84 -2.82 -19.93 21.06
C MET A 84 -4.03 -20.21 21.97
N LEU A 85 -4.78 -21.28 21.70
CA LEU A 85 -6.04 -21.52 22.39
C LEU A 85 -5.88 -21.90 23.88
N THR A 86 -4.72 -22.43 24.25
CA THR A 86 -4.29 -22.82 25.59
C THR A 86 -2.77 -23.05 25.59
N TYR A 87 -2.20 -23.67 26.62
CA TYR A 87 -0.81 -24.13 26.56
C TYR A 87 -0.59 -25.14 25.41
N ALA A 88 0.51 -24.98 24.69
CA ALA A 88 0.98 -25.93 23.68
C ALA A 88 2.51 -26.02 23.76
N THR A 89 3.05 -27.21 23.48
CA THR A 89 4.52 -27.38 23.45
C THR A 89 5.10 -26.77 22.19
N SER A 90 6.29 -26.17 22.26
CA SER A 90 6.95 -25.56 21.08
C SER A 90 7.27 -26.54 19.96
N GLY A 91 7.18 -27.86 20.20
CA GLY A 91 7.25 -28.87 19.15
C GLY A 91 6.11 -28.81 18.13
N THR A 92 4.96 -28.20 18.46
CA THR A 92 3.86 -27.95 17.51
C THR A 92 4.17 -26.78 16.55
N PHE A 93 5.16 -25.94 16.90
CA PHE A 93 5.48 -24.72 16.17
C PHE A 93 6.84 -24.74 15.48
N GLY A 94 7.85 -25.37 16.08
CA GLY A 94 9.24 -25.25 15.64
C GLY A 94 9.48 -25.57 14.16
N VAL A 95 8.87 -26.64 13.65
CA VAL A 95 9.00 -27.01 12.22
C VAL A 95 8.30 -26.01 11.29
N ILE A 96 7.20 -25.41 11.74
CA ILE A 96 6.45 -24.39 11.00
C ILE A 96 7.30 -23.12 10.93
N ALA A 97 7.80 -22.63 12.07
CA ALA A 97 8.67 -21.45 12.14
C ALA A 97 9.95 -21.60 11.29
N ALA A 98 10.52 -22.80 11.27
CA ALA A 98 11.72 -23.10 10.47
C ALA A 98 11.46 -23.13 8.96
N SER A 99 10.27 -23.57 8.53
CA SER A 99 10.01 -23.89 7.11
C SER A 99 9.15 -22.85 6.39
N VAL A 100 8.27 -22.16 7.10
CA VAL A 100 7.38 -21.15 6.54
C VAL A 100 8.16 -19.85 6.31
N ARG A 101 8.00 -19.29 5.11
CA ARG A 101 8.70 -18.07 4.68
C ARG A 101 7.91 -16.79 4.86
N CYS A 102 6.57 -16.85 4.85
CA CYS A 102 5.77 -15.68 5.14
C CYS A 102 5.89 -15.28 6.62
N PRO A 103 5.61 -14.01 6.96
CA PRO A 103 5.52 -13.57 8.34
C PRO A 103 4.52 -14.41 9.17
N ILE A 104 4.84 -14.57 10.46
CA ILE A 104 4.00 -15.27 11.44
C ILE A 104 3.68 -14.31 12.59
N VAL A 105 2.43 -14.29 13.03
CA VAL A 105 1.99 -13.64 14.26
C VAL A 105 1.38 -14.68 15.21
N LEU A 106 1.76 -14.60 16.48
CA LEU A 106 1.16 -15.42 17.54
C LEU A 106 0.01 -14.64 18.17
N VAL A 107 -1.10 -15.31 18.43
CA VAL A 107 -2.32 -14.66 18.93
C VAL A 107 -2.76 -15.36 20.20
N ALA A 108 -2.88 -14.61 21.31
CA ALA A 108 -3.32 -15.15 22.59
C ALA A 108 -4.51 -14.34 23.10
N LEU A 109 -5.72 -14.88 22.91
CA LEU A 109 -6.97 -14.19 23.21
C LEU A 109 -7.80 -14.99 24.22
N GLN A 110 -7.60 -14.67 25.50
CA GLN A 110 -8.39 -15.31 26.55
C GLN A 110 -9.85 -14.79 26.51
N PRO A 111 -10.87 -15.63 26.74
CA PRO A 111 -12.26 -15.19 26.74
C PRO A 111 -12.63 -14.22 27.87
N LEU A 112 -12.12 -14.47 29.08
CA LEU A 112 -12.46 -13.68 30.25
C LEU A 112 -11.53 -12.48 30.41
N LYS A 113 -12.11 -11.32 30.79
CA LYS A 113 -11.32 -10.14 31.20
C LYS A 113 -10.54 -10.39 32.49
N ALA A 114 -11.08 -11.23 33.36
CA ALA A 114 -10.40 -11.75 34.55
C ALA A 114 -11.06 -13.08 34.96
N MET A 115 -10.28 -14.04 35.43
CA MET A 115 -10.81 -15.25 36.04
C MET A 115 -11.54 -14.92 37.37
N ASP A 116 -12.63 -15.63 37.67
CA ASP A 116 -13.20 -15.62 39.01
C ASP A 116 -12.35 -16.50 39.92
N TYR A 117 -11.37 -15.90 40.61
CA TYR A 117 -10.44 -16.63 41.47
C TYR A 117 -11.12 -17.39 42.62
N LYS A 118 -12.36 -17.07 42.99
CA LYS A 118 -13.11 -17.80 44.03
C LYS A 118 -13.76 -19.07 43.50
N GLN A 119 -14.08 -19.09 42.21
CA GLN A 119 -14.70 -20.22 41.50
C GLN A 119 -13.76 -20.85 40.47
N ALA A 120 -12.50 -20.44 40.46
CA ALA A 120 -11.52 -20.90 39.49
C ALA A 120 -11.34 -22.42 39.60
N SER A 121 -11.26 -23.06 38.45
CA SER A 121 -10.92 -24.46 38.30
C SER A 121 -9.79 -24.57 37.28
N THR A 122 -9.10 -25.71 37.25
CA THR A 122 -8.12 -25.98 36.19
C THR A 122 -8.76 -25.89 34.81
N TYR A 123 -10.02 -26.33 34.66
CA TYR A 123 -10.76 -26.17 33.41
C TYR A 123 -10.88 -24.69 33.01
N MET A 124 -11.34 -23.83 33.92
CA MET A 124 -11.42 -22.39 33.67
C MET A 124 -10.05 -21.78 33.34
N GLN A 125 -8.99 -22.22 34.03
CA GLN A 125 -7.63 -21.80 33.73
C GLN A 125 -7.25 -22.19 32.30
N LEU A 126 -7.42 -23.45 31.89
CA LEU A 126 -7.02 -23.94 30.57
C LEU A 126 -7.73 -23.24 29.42
N VAL A 127 -8.98 -22.81 29.62
CA VAL A 127 -9.73 -22.00 28.64
C VAL A 127 -9.19 -20.57 28.51
N ASN A 128 -8.44 -20.07 29.50
CA ASN A 128 -7.91 -18.70 29.55
C ASN A 128 -6.36 -18.64 29.58
N ASP A 129 -5.66 -19.76 29.41
CA ASP A 129 -4.19 -19.85 29.51
C ASP A 129 -3.49 -19.70 28.15
N ASP A 130 -3.98 -18.77 27.33
CA ASP A 130 -3.55 -18.53 25.93
C ASP A 130 -2.11 -17.99 25.84
N ILE A 131 -1.65 -17.26 26.86
CA ILE A 131 -0.33 -16.59 26.85
C ILE A 131 0.84 -17.52 27.19
N CYS A 132 0.57 -18.65 27.86
CA CYS A 132 1.57 -19.47 28.54
C CYS A 132 2.69 -19.96 27.61
N ALA A 133 2.33 -20.35 26.38
CA ALA A 133 3.26 -20.90 25.40
C ALA A 133 3.98 -19.83 24.55
N LEU A 134 3.61 -18.55 24.63
CA LEU A 134 4.23 -17.48 23.84
C LEU A 134 5.76 -17.38 24.07
N PRO A 135 6.29 -17.37 25.31
CA PRO A 135 7.73 -17.31 25.55
C PRO A 135 8.47 -18.55 25.02
N GLU A 136 7.83 -19.72 25.07
CA GLU A 136 8.42 -20.95 24.56
C GLU A 136 8.55 -20.91 23.02
N PHE A 137 7.52 -20.44 22.33
CA PHE A 137 7.47 -20.35 20.87
C PHE A 137 8.44 -19.29 20.34
N THR A 138 8.43 -18.09 20.94
CA THR A 138 9.37 -17.01 20.61
C THR A 138 10.82 -17.42 20.91
N GLY A 139 11.05 -18.12 22.02
CA GLY A 139 12.34 -18.69 22.37
C GLY A 139 12.85 -19.71 21.34
N VAL A 140 11.98 -20.58 20.82
CA VAL A 140 12.35 -21.50 19.73
C VAL A 140 12.63 -20.75 18.42
N ALA A 141 11.79 -19.79 18.02
CA ALA A 141 12.02 -19.00 16.81
C ALA A 141 13.39 -18.29 16.83
N SER A 142 13.75 -17.70 17.97
CA SER A 142 15.06 -17.09 18.19
C SER A 142 16.20 -18.10 18.02
N ARG A 143 16.10 -19.29 18.63
CA ARG A 143 17.12 -20.36 18.50
C ARG A 143 17.24 -20.93 17.10
N LEU A 144 16.18 -20.85 16.30
CA LEU A 144 16.18 -21.23 14.88
C LEU A 144 16.80 -20.16 13.97
N GLY A 145 17.21 -19.01 14.50
CA GLY A 145 17.70 -17.89 13.71
C GLY A 145 16.61 -17.26 12.83
N ARG A 146 15.33 -17.39 13.23
CA ARG A 146 14.19 -16.77 12.56
C ARG A 146 13.82 -15.47 13.28
N PRO A 147 13.19 -14.51 12.58
CA PRO A 147 12.60 -13.35 13.24
C PRO A 147 11.65 -13.80 14.36
N ILE A 148 11.73 -13.14 15.51
CA ILE A 148 10.79 -13.38 16.60
C ILE A 148 9.41 -12.94 16.12
N PRO A 149 8.40 -13.84 16.11
CA PRO A 149 7.04 -13.46 15.75
C PRO A 149 6.51 -12.33 16.62
N GLU A 150 5.77 -11.40 16.02
CA GLU A 150 5.00 -10.45 16.80
C GLU A 150 3.80 -11.15 17.46
N THR A 151 3.26 -10.54 18.52
CA THR A 151 2.21 -11.12 19.34
C THR A 151 1.01 -10.18 19.43
N ILE A 152 -0.19 -10.73 19.28
CA ILE A 152 -1.45 -10.06 19.67
C ILE A 152 -1.89 -10.68 20.99
N ILE A 153 -2.09 -9.85 22.01
CA ILE A 153 -2.49 -10.29 23.36
C ILE A 153 -3.65 -9.43 23.82
N GLY A 154 -4.75 -10.06 24.24
CA GLY A 154 -5.93 -9.34 24.72
C GLY A 154 -7.08 -10.28 25.05
N THR A 155 -8.31 -9.76 24.97
CA THR A 155 -9.51 -10.59 25.18
C THR A 155 -10.19 -10.96 23.87
N LEU A 156 -10.76 -12.17 23.82
CA LEU A 156 -11.49 -12.66 22.63
C LEU A 156 -12.74 -11.82 22.34
N HIS A 157 -13.34 -11.24 23.37
CA HIS A 157 -14.57 -10.46 23.29
C HIS A 157 -14.32 -9.00 23.67
N ASP A 158 -15.01 -8.08 23.00
CA ASP A 158 -15.09 -6.66 23.34
C ASP A 158 -13.72 -5.99 23.59
N ASP A 159 -12.78 -6.24 22.67
CA ASP A 159 -11.41 -5.71 22.69
C ASP A 159 -11.07 -5.02 21.36
N GLU A 160 -11.28 -3.71 21.32
CA GLU A 160 -11.04 -2.89 20.14
C GLU A 160 -9.54 -2.83 19.77
N MET A 161 -8.64 -3.01 20.74
CA MET A 161 -7.19 -3.01 20.47
C MET A 161 -6.81 -4.24 19.65
N VAL A 162 -7.30 -5.42 20.04
CA VAL A 162 -7.12 -6.67 19.29
C VAL A 162 -7.72 -6.57 17.89
N ASP A 163 -8.93 -6.03 17.76
CA ASP A 163 -9.59 -5.90 16.46
C ASP A 163 -8.80 -4.99 15.52
N ASN A 164 -8.23 -3.89 16.04
CA ASN A 164 -7.36 -3.00 15.29
C ASN A 164 -6.02 -3.63 14.88
N GLU A 165 -5.39 -4.43 15.76
CA GLU A 165 -4.16 -5.15 15.43
C GLU A 165 -4.40 -6.19 14.33
N ILE A 166 -5.47 -6.99 14.42
CA ILE A 166 -5.84 -7.95 13.38
C ILE A 166 -6.06 -7.22 12.05
N TYR A 167 -6.77 -6.10 12.06
CA TYR A 167 -6.99 -5.29 10.85
C TYR A 167 -5.68 -4.71 10.29
N GLU A 168 -4.76 -4.26 11.13
CA GLU A 168 -3.43 -3.81 10.71
C GLU A 168 -2.67 -4.91 9.97
N TYR A 169 -2.61 -6.12 10.53
CA TYR A 169 -1.93 -7.26 9.89
C TYR A 169 -2.60 -7.67 8.58
N CYS A 170 -3.93 -7.58 8.47
CA CYS A 170 -4.63 -7.81 7.21
C CYS A 170 -4.22 -6.78 6.14
N ARG A 171 -4.05 -5.50 6.50
CA ARG A 171 -3.56 -4.47 5.59
C ARG A 171 -2.12 -4.75 5.15
N ILE A 172 -1.24 -5.12 6.07
CA ILE A 172 0.13 -5.53 5.75
C ILE A 172 0.14 -6.73 4.78
N ALA A 173 -0.69 -7.75 5.04
CA ALA A 173 -0.80 -8.91 4.16
C ALA A 173 -1.24 -8.51 2.74
N ASN A 174 -2.19 -7.59 2.60
CA ASN A 174 -2.62 -7.06 1.30
C ASN A 174 -1.50 -6.31 0.56
N VAL A 175 -0.63 -5.58 1.27
CA VAL A 175 0.55 -4.96 0.67
C VAL A 175 1.54 -6.01 0.18
N LEU A 176 1.91 -6.98 1.03
CA LEU A 176 2.84 -8.04 0.68
C LEU A 176 2.35 -8.86 -0.52
N HIS A 177 1.06 -9.18 -0.54
CA HIS A 177 0.41 -9.84 -1.66
C HIS A 177 0.50 -9.01 -2.94
N GLY A 178 0.13 -7.72 -2.86
CA GLY A 178 0.13 -6.82 -4.00
C GLY A 178 1.51 -6.66 -4.62
N LEU A 179 2.55 -6.48 -3.80
CA LEU A 179 3.94 -6.34 -4.24
C LEU A 179 4.48 -7.62 -4.89
N ARG A 180 4.27 -8.77 -4.25
CA ARG A 180 4.76 -10.07 -4.74
C ARG A 180 4.15 -10.48 -6.08
N ASN A 181 2.90 -10.10 -6.32
CA ASN A 181 2.17 -10.44 -7.54
C ASN A 181 2.11 -9.28 -8.54
N ALA A 182 2.88 -8.21 -8.30
CA ALA A 182 2.87 -7.03 -9.16
C ALA A 182 3.52 -7.33 -10.52
N GLN A 183 2.78 -7.02 -11.59
CA GLN A 183 3.30 -6.84 -12.94
C GLN A 183 3.39 -5.34 -13.21
N LEU A 184 4.61 -4.81 -13.23
CA LEU A 184 4.89 -3.38 -13.37
C LEU A 184 5.38 -3.11 -14.78
N GLY A 185 4.68 -2.24 -15.50
CA GLY A 185 5.18 -1.71 -16.76
C GLY A 185 6.23 -0.63 -16.52
N HIS A 186 7.22 -0.55 -17.39
CA HIS A 186 8.20 0.52 -17.42
C HIS A 186 8.41 0.99 -18.85
N ILE A 187 8.18 2.28 -19.12
CA ILE A 187 8.38 2.88 -20.44
C ILE A 187 9.47 3.95 -20.35
N GLY A 188 10.51 3.84 -21.17
CA GLY A 188 11.58 4.82 -21.27
C GLY A 188 12.59 4.76 -20.11
N HIS A 189 13.04 5.91 -19.65
CA HIS A 189 14.11 6.04 -18.66
C HIS A 189 13.88 7.27 -17.76
N PRO A 190 14.52 7.36 -16.57
CA PRO A 190 14.47 8.57 -15.75
C PRO A 190 14.95 9.80 -16.51
N LEU A 191 14.51 10.99 -16.07
CA LEU A 191 15.01 12.24 -16.64
C LEU A 191 16.54 12.28 -16.63
N ASN A 192 17.12 12.78 -17.73
CA ASN A 192 18.57 12.87 -17.85
C ASN A 192 19.14 13.69 -16.69
N SER A 193 20.15 13.14 -16.00
CA SER A 193 20.80 13.73 -14.81
C SER A 193 20.03 13.61 -13.49
N MET A 194 18.84 13.00 -13.48
CA MET A 194 18.07 12.73 -12.27
C MET A 194 18.53 11.40 -11.64
N LEU A 195 19.65 11.47 -10.91
CA LEU A 195 20.36 10.26 -10.47
C LEU A 195 19.61 9.46 -9.40
N ASP A 196 18.84 10.13 -8.55
CA ASP A 196 18.12 9.52 -7.44
C ASP A 196 16.94 8.64 -7.89
N MET A 197 16.46 8.79 -9.12
CA MET A 197 15.35 8.00 -9.68
C MET A 197 15.79 6.64 -10.24
N ASN A 198 17.08 6.46 -10.52
CA ASN A 198 17.59 5.19 -11.06
C ASN A 198 17.31 4.02 -10.11
N THR A 199 16.98 2.88 -10.70
CA THR A 199 16.59 1.68 -9.98
C THR A 199 17.00 0.45 -10.79
N ASP A 200 17.60 -0.54 -10.13
CA ASP A 200 17.82 -1.86 -10.72
C ASP A 200 16.51 -2.68 -10.60
N PRO A 201 15.88 -3.09 -11.72
CA PRO A 201 14.69 -3.94 -11.68
C PRO A 201 14.91 -5.26 -10.93
N THR A 202 16.14 -5.79 -10.92
CA THR A 202 16.49 -7.00 -10.17
C THR A 202 16.32 -6.80 -8.66
N MET A 203 16.61 -5.60 -8.16
CA MET A 203 16.35 -5.25 -6.76
C MET A 203 14.85 -5.26 -6.45
N LEU A 204 14.00 -4.79 -7.36
CA LEU A 204 12.55 -4.82 -7.17
C LEU A 204 12.01 -6.25 -7.05
N THR A 205 12.50 -7.17 -7.89
CA THR A 205 12.20 -8.60 -7.75
C THR A 205 12.76 -9.17 -6.45
N THR A 206 13.98 -8.79 -6.05
CA THR A 206 14.65 -9.32 -4.86
C THR A 206 13.94 -8.94 -3.55
N PHE A 207 13.55 -7.67 -3.39
CA PHE A 207 13.01 -7.15 -2.14
C PHE A 207 11.49 -7.15 -2.08
N PHE A 208 10.82 -6.95 -3.22
CA PHE A 208 9.35 -6.84 -3.27
C PHE A 208 8.68 -8.03 -3.98
N GLY A 209 9.44 -8.86 -4.70
CA GLY A 209 8.89 -9.94 -5.53
C GLY A 209 8.24 -9.45 -6.82
N SER A 210 8.32 -8.15 -7.11
CA SER A 210 7.64 -7.54 -8.26
C SER A 210 8.35 -7.85 -9.58
N HIS A 211 7.56 -8.06 -10.63
CA HIS A 211 8.04 -8.31 -11.98
C HIS A 211 7.94 -7.02 -12.81
N VAL A 212 9.06 -6.57 -13.38
CA VAL A 212 9.12 -5.37 -14.21
C VAL A 212 9.26 -5.75 -15.68
N ILE A 213 8.42 -5.18 -16.53
CA ILE A 213 8.45 -5.38 -17.98
C ILE A 213 8.73 -4.04 -18.65
N PHE A 214 9.80 -4.00 -19.44
CA PHE A 214 10.14 -2.85 -20.25
C PHE A 214 9.30 -2.85 -21.53
N TYR A 215 8.73 -1.71 -21.84
CA TYR A 215 7.93 -1.47 -23.03
C TYR A 215 8.42 -0.25 -23.80
N GLU A 216 8.26 -0.30 -25.11
CA GLU A 216 8.51 0.86 -25.96
C GLU A 216 7.26 1.76 -26.05
N PRO A 217 7.41 3.10 -26.16
CA PRO A 217 6.27 4.01 -26.32
C PRO A 217 5.35 3.66 -27.52
N ASN A 218 5.94 3.08 -28.57
CA ASN A 218 5.21 2.61 -29.75
C ASN A 218 4.19 1.52 -29.42
N GLU A 219 4.41 0.73 -28.36
CA GLU A 219 3.51 -0.33 -27.95
C GLU A 219 2.21 0.21 -27.38
N LEU A 220 2.30 1.25 -26.54
CA LEU A 220 1.15 2.02 -26.09
C LEU A 220 0.46 2.70 -27.28
N GLN A 221 1.22 3.34 -28.18
CA GLN A 221 0.68 4.05 -29.33
C GLN A 221 -0.13 3.15 -30.28
N ARG A 222 0.25 1.87 -30.43
CA ARG A 222 -0.50 0.92 -31.29
C ARG A 222 -1.99 0.84 -30.92
N HIS A 223 -2.34 1.03 -29.65
CA HIS A 223 -3.74 1.00 -29.20
C HIS A 223 -4.58 2.17 -29.72
N MET A 224 -3.95 3.31 -30.09
CA MET A 224 -4.66 4.46 -30.67
C MET A 224 -5.32 4.14 -32.02
N LYS A 225 -4.77 3.20 -32.80
CA LYS A 225 -5.29 2.85 -34.14
C LYS A 225 -6.64 2.15 -34.10
N SER A 226 -7.01 1.61 -32.94
CA SER A 226 -8.23 0.82 -32.74
C SER A 226 -9.37 1.60 -32.07
N LEU A 227 -9.20 2.91 -31.86
CA LEU A 227 -10.17 3.73 -31.17
C LEU A 227 -11.30 4.14 -32.12
N THR A 228 -12.55 3.98 -31.69
CA THR A 228 -13.72 4.49 -32.42
C THR A 228 -14.19 5.83 -31.85
N ASP A 229 -14.94 6.59 -32.65
CA ASP A 229 -15.49 7.89 -32.22
C ASP A 229 -16.47 7.71 -31.05
N GLU A 230 -17.22 6.61 -30.99
CA GLU A 230 -18.10 6.28 -29.88
C GLU A 230 -17.34 6.03 -28.58
N GLU A 231 -16.23 5.26 -28.64
CA GLU A 231 -15.37 5.04 -27.47
C GLU A 231 -14.81 6.36 -26.94
N ILE A 232 -14.34 7.24 -27.84
CA ILE A 232 -13.79 8.55 -27.50
C ILE A 232 -14.87 9.41 -26.82
N LYS A 233 -16.07 9.50 -27.39
CA LYS A 233 -17.16 10.31 -26.83
C LYS A 233 -17.62 9.81 -25.45
N GLU A 234 -17.68 8.50 -25.25
CA GLU A 234 -18.01 7.96 -23.92
C GLU A 234 -16.89 8.23 -22.91
N LYS A 235 -15.61 8.17 -23.33
CA LYS A 235 -14.48 8.54 -22.48
C LYS A 235 -14.50 10.03 -22.12
N GLU A 236 -14.78 10.93 -23.06
CA GLU A 236 -14.92 12.36 -22.80
C GLU A 236 -16.00 12.61 -21.72
N LYS A 237 -17.15 11.95 -21.85
CA LYS A 237 -18.24 12.01 -20.85
C LYS A 237 -17.79 11.46 -19.50
N GLN A 238 -17.06 10.34 -19.47
CA GLN A 238 -16.50 9.78 -18.26
C GLN A 238 -15.55 10.77 -17.55
N ILE A 239 -14.68 11.44 -18.31
CA ILE A 239 -13.76 12.48 -17.82
C ILE A 239 -14.56 13.65 -17.21
N LEU A 240 -15.55 14.18 -17.93
CA LEU A 240 -16.37 15.31 -17.45
C LEU A 240 -17.26 14.96 -16.24
N GLN A 241 -17.66 13.70 -16.09
CA GLN A 241 -18.36 13.24 -14.88
C GLN A 241 -17.42 13.19 -13.67
N PHE A 242 -16.16 12.91 -13.92
CA PHE A 242 -15.17 12.67 -12.88
C PHE A 242 -14.44 13.95 -12.42
N PHE A 243 -14.21 14.90 -13.32
CA PHE A 243 -13.56 16.18 -13.05
C PHE A 243 -14.51 17.37 -13.14
N ASP A 244 -14.22 18.44 -12.41
CA ASP A 244 -14.80 19.77 -12.64
C ASP A 244 -13.91 20.59 -13.58
N THR A 245 -14.49 21.51 -14.34
CA THR A 245 -13.79 22.31 -15.37
C THR A 245 -14.04 23.82 -15.20
N PRO A 246 -13.67 24.39 -14.04
CA PRO A 246 -13.92 25.79 -13.72
C PRO A 246 -13.11 26.75 -14.60
N GLU A 247 -13.57 28.01 -14.66
CA GLU A 247 -12.79 29.09 -15.29
C GLU A 247 -11.44 29.27 -14.57
N PRO A 248 -10.37 29.61 -15.31
CA PRO A 248 -9.06 29.89 -14.72
C PRO A 248 -9.11 31.20 -13.91
N VAL A 249 -8.28 31.27 -12.86
CA VAL A 249 -8.24 32.45 -11.97
C VAL A 249 -7.00 33.30 -12.28
N SER A 250 -5.90 33.09 -11.56
CA SER A 250 -4.74 34.00 -11.57
C SER A 250 -3.55 33.52 -12.38
N ASP A 251 -3.46 32.24 -12.76
CA ASP A 251 -2.34 31.72 -13.54
C ASP A 251 -2.52 31.99 -15.05
N PRO A 252 -1.63 32.77 -15.69
CA PRO A 252 -1.71 33.05 -17.13
C PRO A 252 -1.48 31.83 -18.03
N ILE A 253 -0.95 30.73 -17.51
CA ILE A 253 -0.72 29.47 -18.24
C ILE A 253 -1.99 28.63 -18.28
N SER A 254 -2.80 28.68 -17.22
CA SER A 254 -4.03 27.92 -17.08
C SER A 254 -5.19 28.53 -17.89
N MET A 255 -5.98 27.67 -18.51
CA MET A 255 -7.17 27.98 -19.30
C MET A 255 -8.32 27.05 -18.91
N LYS A 256 -9.55 27.45 -19.23
CA LYS A 256 -10.69 26.51 -19.21
C LYS A 256 -10.38 25.33 -20.14
N LEU A 257 -10.76 24.13 -19.72
CA LEU A 257 -10.62 22.94 -20.54
C LEU A 257 -11.23 23.16 -21.92
N SER A 258 -10.42 22.99 -22.97
CA SER A 258 -10.87 23.05 -24.36
C SER A 258 -11.40 21.69 -24.82
N ASP A 259 -12.30 21.70 -25.81
CA ASP A 259 -12.82 20.45 -26.41
C ASP A 259 -11.69 19.66 -27.09
N GLU A 260 -10.67 20.35 -27.62
CA GLU A 260 -9.51 19.72 -28.26
C GLU A 260 -8.66 18.95 -27.23
N ASP A 261 -8.31 19.59 -26.11
CA ASP A 261 -7.52 18.96 -25.06
C ASP A 261 -8.29 17.84 -24.36
N LEU A 262 -9.60 17.98 -24.21
CA LEU A 262 -10.48 16.90 -23.73
C LEU A 262 -10.43 15.69 -24.67
N CYS A 263 -10.53 15.91 -25.98
CA CYS A 263 -10.45 14.85 -26.99
C CYS A 263 -9.09 14.14 -26.98
N VAL A 264 -7.99 14.91 -26.86
CA VAL A 264 -6.63 14.37 -26.75
C VAL A 264 -6.47 13.53 -25.49
N ALA A 265 -6.90 14.05 -24.33
CA ALA A 265 -6.88 13.33 -23.05
C ALA A 265 -7.72 12.04 -23.08
N ALA A 266 -8.89 12.08 -23.74
CA ALA A 266 -9.75 10.92 -23.90
C ALA A 266 -9.07 9.81 -24.74
N LYS A 267 -8.47 10.17 -25.88
CA LYS A 267 -7.73 9.23 -26.73
C LYS A 267 -6.54 8.62 -25.99
N ALA A 268 -5.76 9.44 -25.28
CA ALA A 268 -4.62 8.99 -24.49
C ALA A 268 -5.07 8.04 -23.36
N SER A 269 -6.12 8.40 -22.61
CA SER A 269 -6.69 7.57 -21.55
C SER A 269 -7.21 6.22 -22.08
N LEU A 270 -7.89 6.19 -23.23
CA LEU A 270 -8.37 4.94 -23.82
C LEU A 270 -7.24 4.03 -24.29
N ALA A 271 -6.22 4.59 -24.94
CA ALA A 271 -5.05 3.83 -25.37
C ALA A 271 -4.34 3.21 -24.15
N LEU A 272 -4.20 3.99 -23.08
CA LEU A 272 -3.61 3.56 -21.81
C LEU A 272 -4.44 2.48 -21.10
N ASP A 273 -5.77 2.63 -21.04
CA ASP A 273 -6.66 1.60 -20.51
C ASP A 273 -6.50 0.28 -21.28
N LYS A 274 -6.51 0.35 -22.63
CA LYS A 274 -6.35 -0.84 -23.48
C LYS A 274 -4.99 -1.50 -23.26
N PHE A 275 -3.91 -0.70 -23.15
CA PHE A 275 -2.55 -1.17 -22.92
C PHE A 275 -2.35 -1.83 -21.55
N VAL A 276 -2.84 -1.20 -20.48
CA VAL A 276 -2.76 -1.74 -19.12
C VAL A 276 -3.54 -3.06 -19.02
N ASN A 277 -4.74 -3.12 -19.62
CA ASN A 277 -5.56 -4.33 -19.58
C ASN A 277 -5.00 -5.46 -20.42
N SER A 278 -4.54 -5.20 -21.65
CA SER A 278 -3.99 -6.24 -22.53
C SER A 278 -2.72 -6.89 -21.99
N ASN A 279 -1.93 -6.13 -21.22
CA ASN A 279 -0.70 -6.60 -20.59
C ASN A 279 -0.87 -7.00 -19.12
N ASN A 280 -2.10 -6.94 -18.59
CA ASN A 280 -2.41 -7.23 -17.18
C ASN A 280 -1.55 -6.44 -16.17
N LEU A 281 -1.20 -5.19 -16.50
CA LEU A 281 -0.38 -4.36 -15.63
C LEU A 281 -1.12 -4.02 -14.33
N THR A 282 -0.34 -3.97 -13.26
CA THR A 282 -0.77 -3.60 -11.90
C THR A 282 -0.20 -2.26 -11.46
N GLY A 283 0.74 -1.70 -12.24
CA GLY A 283 1.21 -0.33 -12.17
C GLY A 283 2.11 -0.01 -13.37
N LEU A 284 2.37 1.28 -13.60
CA LEU A 284 3.23 1.76 -14.70
C LEU A 284 4.09 2.94 -14.25
N ALA A 285 5.41 2.83 -14.45
CA ALA A 285 6.30 3.98 -14.44
C ALA A 285 6.66 4.35 -15.88
N TYR A 286 6.61 5.64 -16.24
CA TYR A 286 6.82 6.05 -17.63
C TYR A 286 7.61 7.35 -17.77
N TYR A 287 8.41 7.44 -18.82
CA TYR A 287 9.00 8.67 -19.32
C TYR A 287 8.04 9.33 -20.31
N PHE A 288 7.87 10.65 -20.19
CA PHE A 288 6.79 11.40 -20.85
C PHE A 288 7.18 12.03 -22.20
N ASP A 289 8.41 11.85 -22.68
CA ASP A 289 8.88 12.51 -23.90
C ASP A 289 8.86 11.60 -25.15
N GLY A 290 9.06 12.20 -26.32
CA GLY A 290 9.19 11.53 -27.61
C GLY A 290 9.79 12.47 -28.66
N ALA A 291 9.96 11.99 -29.89
CA ALA A 291 10.50 12.82 -30.98
C ALA A 291 9.68 14.10 -31.18
N GLU A 292 10.35 15.22 -31.45
CA GLU A 292 9.69 16.51 -31.64
C GLU A 292 8.61 16.43 -32.72
N ASN A 293 7.46 17.08 -32.47
CA ASN A 293 6.30 17.10 -33.37
C ASN A 293 5.77 15.71 -33.79
N SER A 294 6.00 14.67 -32.97
CA SER A 294 5.48 13.33 -33.23
C SER A 294 4.19 13.04 -32.46
N SER A 295 3.37 12.14 -33.00
CA SER A 295 2.21 11.59 -32.31
C SER A 295 2.58 10.79 -31.06
N ILE A 296 3.80 10.24 -30.98
CA ILE A 296 4.30 9.59 -29.76
C ILE A 296 4.47 10.63 -28.67
N ARG A 297 5.13 11.76 -28.98
CA ARG A 297 5.33 12.84 -28.01
C ARG A 297 4.00 13.37 -27.51
N GLN A 298 3.03 13.62 -28.41
CA GLN A 298 1.70 14.06 -28.01
C GLN A 298 1.01 13.06 -27.07
N LEU A 299 1.08 11.75 -27.36
CA LEU A 299 0.52 10.71 -26.50
C LEU A 299 1.19 10.67 -25.13
N MET A 300 2.52 10.58 -25.09
CA MET A 300 3.28 10.40 -23.84
C MET A 300 3.19 11.61 -22.91
N THR A 301 3.06 12.83 -23.45
CA THR A 301 2.88 14.05 -22.65
C THR A 301 1.46 14.24 -22.13
N ASN A 302 0.46 13.53 -22.67
CA ASN A 302 -0.96 13.69 -22.34
C ASN A 302 -1.55 12.50 -21.55
N LEU A 303 -0.72 11.69 -20.87
CA LEU A 303 -1.18 10.53 -20.10
C LEU A 303 -1.84 10.88 -18.76
N ILE A 304 -1.72 12.12 -18.27
CA ILE A 304 -2.02 12.47 -16.88
C ILE A 304 -3.46 12.18 -16.44
N VAL A 305 -4.43 12.44 -17.33
CA VAL A 305 -5.86 12.16 -17.07
C VAL A 305 -6.10 10.65 -16.97
N GLY A 306 -5.55 9.89 -17.92
CA GLY A 306 -5.64 8.42 -17.90
C GLY A 306 -4.97 7.83 -16.66
N ASN A 307 -3.80 8.34 -16.30
CA ASN A 307 -3.08 7.90 -15.11
C ASN A 307 -3.88 8.14 -13.83
N SER A 308 -4.52 9.30 -13.70
CA SER A 308 -5.35 9.63 -12.53
C SER A 308 -6.59 8.74 -12.43
N LEU A 309 -7.25 8.45 -13.58
CA LEU A 309 -8.38 7.51 -13.64
C LEU A 309 -7.98 6.07 -13.29
N LEU A 310 -6.81 5.61 -13.74
CA LEU A 310 -6.29 4.28 -13.41
C LEU A 310 -5.83 4.18 -11.95
N THR A 311 -5.21 5.23 -11.42
CA THR A 311 -4.81 5.30 -10.01
C THR A 311 -6.05 5.24 -9.12
N ALA A 312 -7.14 5.90 -9.50
CA ALA A 312 -8.44 5.79 -8.81
C ALA A 312 -9.07 4.38 -8.89
N ARG A 313 -8.62 3.54 -9.83
CA ARG A 313 -8.99 2.12 -9.98
C ARG A 313 -7.92 1.18 -9.39
N HIS A 314 -7.10 1.67 -8.46
CA HIS A 314 -6.09 0.88 -7.75
C HIS A 314 -4.96 0.33 -8.65
N ILE A 315 -4.64 1.03 -9.74
CA ILE A 315 -3.48 0.77 -10.60
C ILE A 315 -2.57 1.99 -10.49
N PRO A 316 -1.58 1.98 -9.57
CA PRO A 316 -0.65 3.08 -9.38
C PRO A 316 0.10 3.40 -10.66
N MET A 317 0.29 4.70 -10.91
CA MET A 317 0.99 5.20 -12.06
C MET A 317 2.05 6.17 -11.56
N CYS A 318 3.22 6.24 -12.19
CA CYS A 318 4.29 7.13 -11.75
C CYS A 318 4.97 7.79 -12.95
N GLY A 319 5.06 9.11 -12.90
CA GLY A 319 5.79 9.87 -13.90
C GLY A 319 7.29 9.66 -13.79
N GLU A 320 8.00 10.22 -14.76
CA GLU A 320 9.47 10.40 -14.71
C GLU A 320 10.24 9.10 -14.56
N SER A 321 9.62 7.99 -14.99
CA SER A 321 10.20 6.65 -14.94
C SER A 321 10.57 6.18 -13.53
N ASP A 322 9.94 6.74 -12.48
CA ASP A 322 10.29 6.45 -11.09
C ASP A 322 9.61 5.17 -10.58
N LEU A 323 10.34 4.06 -10.67
CA LEU A 323 9.89 2.77 -10.15
C LEU A 323 9.85 2.71 -8.62
N LYS A 324 10.68 3.48 -7.89
CA LYS A 324 10.70 3.44 -6.43
C LYS A 324 9.46 4.10 -5.85
N THR A 325 9.08 5.26 -6.39
CA THR A 325 7.83 5.90 -5.98
C THR A 325 6.61 5.13 -6.47
N LEU A 326 6.68 4.45 -7.63
CA LEU A 326 5.60 3.52 -8.04
C LEU A 326 5.32 2.44 -6.97
N ILE A 327 6.37 1.86 -6.37
CA ILE A 327 6.23 0.91 -5.25
C ILE A 327 5.62 1.60 -4.04
N ALA A 328 6.07 2.80 -3.68
CA ALA A 328 5.52 3.56 -2.55
C ALA A 328 4.02 3.84 -2.73
N LEU A 329 3.60 4.23 -3.94
CA LEU A 329 2.20 4.45 -4.29
C LEU A 329 1.39 3.15 -4.20
N MET A 330 1.95 2.03 -4.64
CA MET A 330 1.32 0.72 -4.50
C MET A 330 1.14 0.32 -3.04
N ILE A 331 2.13 0.54 -2.19
CA ILE A 331 2.04 0.27 -0.75
C ILE A 331 0.86 1.05 -0.15
N MET A 332 0.81 2.37 -0.37
CA MET A 332 -0.26 3.23 0.14
C MET A 332 -1.64 2.80 -0.36
N ASP A 333 -1.73 2.42 -1.65
CA ASP A 333 -2.99 1.99 -2.24
C ASP A 333 -3.47 0.68 -1.62
N ARG A 334 -2.59 -0.32 -1.47
CA ARG A 334 -2.95 -1.63 -0.90
C ARG A 334 -3.25 -1.55 0.61
N MET A 335 -2.66 -0.59 1.32
CA MET A 335 -3.04 -0.25 2.70
C MET A 335 -4.44 0.40 2.80
N GLY A 336 -5.00 0.91 1.69
CA GLY A 336 -6.28 1.62 1.71
C GLY A 336 -6.21 3.06 2.19
N ILE A 337 -5.03 3.66 2.10
CA ILE A 337 -4.78 5.03 2.58
C ILE A 337 -4.47 5.99 1.43
N GLY A 338 -4.70 5.56 0.18
CA GLY A 338 -4.53 6.38 -1.01
C GLY A 338 -3.23 6.08 -1.75
N GLY A 339 -2.33 7.05 -1.87
CA GLY A 339 -1.15 6.96 -2.74
C GLY A 339 -1.23 8.00 -3.84
N SER A 340 -0.87 9.22 -3.51
CA SER A 340 -0.72 10.33 -4.45
C SER A 340 0.75 10.63 -4.69
N PHE A 341 1.13 10.79 -5.94
CA PHE A 341 2.50 11.13 -6.34
C PHE A 341 2.80 12.57 -5.94
N ALA A 342 3.85 12.78 -5.15
CA ALA A 342 4.14 14.10 -4.60
C ALA A 342 5.63 14.36 -4.49
N GLU A 343 5.96 15.65 -4.48
CA GLU A 343 7.24 16.21 -4.09
C GLU A 343 7.02 17.44 -3.19
N PHE A 344 8.11 17.99 -2.66
CA PHE A 344 8.05 19.28 -1.96
C PHE A 344 8.19 20.44 -2.94
N HIS A 345 7.25 21.37 -2.83
CA HIS A 345 7.20 22.65 -3.51
C HIS A 345 7.60 23.79 -2.55
N PRO A 346 7.53 25.08 -2.95
CA PRO A 346 8.01 26.18 -2.11
C PRO A 346 7.43 26.17 -0.69
N VAL A 347 8.27 26.57 0.25
CA VAL A 347 7.93 26.70 1.67
C VAL A 347 7.32 28.08 1.92
N ASP A 348 6.20 28.10 2.64
CA ASP A 348 5.68 29.34 3.23
C ASP A 348 6.27 29.50 4.64
N PHE A 349 7.28 30.37 4.76
CA PHE A 349 7.92 30.64 6.05
C PHE A 349 7.09 31.56 6.96
N THR A 350 6.05 32.21 6.45
CA THR A 350 5.16 33.07 7.24
C THR A 350 4.19 32.21 8.04
N ASP A 351 3.55 31.26 7.34
CA ASP A 351 2.54 30.37 7.91
C ASP A 351 3.11 29.02 8.37
N GLY A 352 4.39 28.74 8.06
CA GLY A 352 5.12 27.58 8.58
C GLY A 352 4.74 26.24 7.94
N PHE A 353 4.27 26.23 6.69
CA PHE A 353 3.96 25.01 5.93
C PHE A 353 4.82 24.88 4.67
N VAL A 354 4.88 23.67 4.10
CA VAL A 354 5.46 23.42 2.78
C VAL A 354 4.37 22.95 1.83
N LEU A 355 4.37 23.43 0.58
CA LEU A 355 3.46 22.89 -0.43
C LEU A 355 3.90 21.46 -0.80
N VAL A 356 2.94 20.54 -0.85
CA VAL A 356 3.18 19.13 -1.17
C VAL A 356 2.29 18.75 -2.34
N GLY A 357 2.87 18.24 -3.42
CA GLY A 357 2.11 17.91 -4.61
C GLY A 357 2.97 17.59 -5.83
N HIS A 358 2.34 17.37 -6.97
CA HIS A 358 2.99 17.14 -8.26
C HIS A 358 1.94 17.36 -9.37
N ASP A 359 2.35 17.37 -10.64
CA ASP A 359 1.43 17.32 -11.79
C ASP A 359 0.60 16.02 -11.86
N GLY A 360 0.93 15.03 -11.02
CA GLY A 360 0.25 13.76 -10.82
C GLY A 360 0.98 12.56 -11.43
N PRO A 361 0.43 11.36 -11.26
CA PRO A 361 -0.98 11.07 -10.99
C PRO A 361 -1.34 10.93 -9.50
N HIS A 362 -2.63 11.09 -9.20
CA HIS A 362 -3.14 11.16 -7.82
C HIS A 362 -4.25 10.14 -7.56
N ASN A 363 -4.27 9.56 -6.35
CA ASN A 363 -5.35 8.67 -5.94
C ASN A 363 -6.55 9.48 -5.45
N ILE A 364 -7.65 9.44 -6.19
CA ILE A 364 -8.78 10.33 -5.95
C ILE A 364 -9.66 9.90 -4.77
N SER A 365 -9.46 8.68 -4.25
CA SER A 365 -10.09 8.27 -2.98
C SER A 365 -9.68 9.15 -1.78
N ILE A 366 -8.55 9.86 -1.90
CA ILE A 366 -8.01 10.75 -0.87
C ILE A 366 -8.16 12.24 -1.22
N ALA A 367 -9.06 12.57 -2.17
CA ALA A 367 -9.38 13.94 -2.57
C ALA A 367 -10.20 14.69 -1.52
N GLU A 368 -9.84 15.95 -1.32
CA GLU A 368 -10.77 16.96 -0.82
C GLU A 368 -11.62 17.45 -1.99
N GLY A 369 -12.92 17.15 -1.97
CA GLY A 369 -13.85 17.53 -3.03
C GLY A 369 -13.63 16.81 -4.37
N LYS A 370 -14.20 17.39 -5.43
CA LYS A 370 -14.09 16.86 -6.80
C LYS A 370 -12.82 17.43 -7.48
N PRO A 371 -11.97 16.60 -8.10
CA PRO A 371 -10.76 17.08 -8.77
C PRO A 371 -11.08 17.99 -9.96
N VAL A 372 -10.13 18.85 -10.31
CA VAL A 372 -10.30 19.89 -11.33
C VAL A 372 -9.43 19.57 -12.55
N LEU A 373 -9.97 19.81 -13.75
CA LEU A 373 -9.26 19.67 -15.02
C LEU A 373 -9.18 21.02 -15.73
N ARG A 374 -7.97 21.41 -16.14
CA ARG A 374 -7.68 22.68 -16.83
C ARG A 374 -6.82 22.45 -18.05
N SER A 375 -6.97 23.27 -19.07
CA SER A 375 -6.04 23.27 -20.21
C SER A 375 -4.82 24.14 -19.88
N LEU A 376 -3.61 23.62 -20.10
CA LEU A 376 -2.37 24.33 -19.83
C LEU A 376 -1.69 24.72 -21.14
N LYS A 377 -1.36 26.01 -21.32
CA LYS A 377 -0.65 26.50 -22.53
C LYS A 377 0.72 25.87 -22.71
N LYS A 378 1.34 25.42 -21.62
CA LYS A 378 2.60 24.69 -21.58
C LYS A 378 2.65 23.84 -20.32
N TYR A 379 3.29 22.68 -20.39
CA TYR A 379 3.63 21.91 -19.18
C TYR A 379 4.89 22.47 -18.50
N HIS A 380 4.97 22.36 -17.17
CA HIS A 380 6.15 22.78 -16.41
C HIS A 380 7.19 21.64 -16.40
N GLY A 381 8.40 21.92 -16.91
CA GLY A 381 9.49 20.95 -16.91
C GLY A 381 9.34 19.84 -17.96
N LYS A 382 8.27 19.87 -18.76
CA LYS A 382 7.93 18.86 -19.78
C LYS A 382 7.55 19.52 -21.10
N PRO A 383 7.81 18.88 -22.24
CA PRO A 383 7.41 19.41 -23.53
C PRO A 383 5.89 19.30 -23.72
N GLY A 384 5.33 20.21 -24.53
CA GLY A 384 3.94 20.15 -24.95
C GLY A 384 2.97 20.96 -24.08
N ASN A 385 1.69 20.70 -24.30
CA ASN A 385 0.52 21.32 -23.70
C ASN A 385 -0.63 20.31 -23.67
N GLY A 386 -1.71 20.65 -22.97
CA GLY A 386 -2.90 19.83 -22.88
C GLY A 386 -3.61 19.94 -21.55
N ALA A 387 -4.45 18.95 -21.23
CA ALA A 387 -5.18 18.89 -19.98
C ALA A 387 -4.25 18.56 -18.79
N GLY A 388 -4.33 19.35 -17.72
CA GLY A 388 -3.67 19.14 -16.43
C GLY A 388 -4.68 18.89 -15.32
N VAL A 389 -4.29 18.08 -14.33
CA VAL A 389 -5.15 17.66 -13.21
C VAL A 389 -4.73 18.39 -11.94
N GLU A 390 -5.68 19.11 -11.35
CA GLU A 390 -5.55 19.85 -10.10
C GLU A 390 -6.33 19.13 -8.99
N PHE A 391 -5.71 19.01 -7.82
CA PHE A 391 -6.25 18.26 -6.69
C PHE A 391 -5.77 18.87 -5.38
N LYS A 392 -6.54 18.63 -4.32
CA LYS A 392 -6.14 18.86 -2.93
C LYS A 392 -6.39 17.57 -2.15
N ILE A 393 -5.42 17.17 -1.33
CA ILE A 393 -5.56 16.02 -0.41
C ILE A 393 -6.55 16.40 0.70
N LYS A 394 -7.33 15.43 1.19
CA LYS A 394 -8.20 15.60 2.37
C LYS A 394 -7.47 16.29 3.51
N GLU A 395 -8.16 17.22 4.17
CA GLU A 395 -7.60 17.88 5.35
C GLU A 395 -7.46 16.88 6.51
N GLY A 396 -6.44 17.08 7.34
CA GLY A 396 -6.13 16.22 8.49
C GLY A 396 -4.84 15.41 8.36
N PRO A 397 -4.69 14.33 9.14
CA PRO A 397 -3.46 13.55 9.21
C PRO A 397 -3.01 13.01 7.85
N ILE A 398 -1.72 13.10 7.56
CA ILE A 398 -1.09 12.54 6.35
C ILE A 398 0.20 11.78 6.70
N THR A 399 0.53 10.80 5.86
CA THR A 399 1.77 10.02 5.93
C THR A 399 2.51 10.10 4.59
N LEU A 400 3.81 10.34 4.64
CA LEU A 400 4.73 10.34 3.49
C LEU A 400 5.57 9.06 3.52
N LEU A 401 5.79 8.46 2.35
CA LEU A 401 6.73 7.38 2.15
C LEU A 401 7.62 7.66 0.94
N SER A 402 8.90 7.88 1.19
CA SER A 402 9.96 7.80 0.18
C SER A 402 10.66 6.45 0.26
N ILE A 403 11.03 5.90 -0.89
CA ILE A 403 11.84 4.68 -0.99
C ILE A 403 13.12 5.05 -1.71
N ASN A 404 14.26 4.96 -1.02
CA ASN A 404 15.57 5.22 -1.61
C ASN A 404 16.39 3.93 -1.76
N SER A 405 17.36 3.94 -2.68
CA SER A 405 18.39 2.91 -2.82
C SER A 405 19.59 3.23 -1.93
N THR A 406 20.08 2.23 -1.20
CA THR A 406 21.28 2.35 -0.38
C THR A 406 22.54 2.00 -1.18
N TYR A 407 23.71 2.44 -0.70
CA TYR A 407 24.98 2.20 -1.37
C TYR A 407 25.33 0.71 -1.50
N ASP A 408 24.78 -0.15 -0.63
CA ASP A 408 24.99 -1.61 -0.61
C ASP A 408 23.96 -2.38 -1.45
N GLY A 409 23.19 -1.69 -2.30
CA GLY A 409 22.23 -2.31 -3.21
C GLY A 409 20.98 -2.84 -2.51
N LYS A 410 20.46 -2.12 -1.52
CA LYS A 410 19.18 -2.39 -0.85
C LYS A 410 18.25 -1.19 -0.95
N PHE A 411 17.05 -1.32 -0.40
CA PHE A 411 16.13 -0.20 -0.23
C PHE A 411 16.03 0.26 1.22
N LYS A 412 15.74 1.55 1.40
CA LYS A 412 15.44 2.19 2.68
C LYS A 412 14.10 2.92 2.59
N PHE A 413 13.22 2.69 3.56
CA PHE A 413 12.00 3.46 3.73
C PHE A 413 12.28 4.71 4.56
N ILE A 414 11.84 5.87 4.07
CA ILE A 414 11.91 7.13 4.81
C ILE A 414 10.49 7.64 4.95
N ILE A 415 10.05 7.74 6.20
CA ILE A 415 8.65 7.89 6.58
C ILE A 415 8.49 9.16 7.39
N ALA A 416 7.49 9.97 7.07
CA ALA A 416 7.13 11.14 7.86
C ALA A 416 5.62 11.22 8.05
N GLU A 417 5.21 11.86 9.13
CA GLU A 417 3.82 12.17 9.42
C GLU A 417 3.65 13.67 9.61
N GLY A 418 2.51 14.19 9.16
CA GLY A 418 2.15 15.59 9.27
C GLY A 418 0.65 15.77 9.12
N GLU A 419 0.25 16.98 8.76
CA GLU A 419 -1.14 17.35 8.51
C GLU A 419 -1.28 18.09 7.18
N SER A 420 -2.30 17.72 6.41
CA SER A 420 -2.83 18.50 5.30
C SER A 420 -3.74 19.57 5.89
N VAL A 421 -3.30 20.83 5.91
CA VAL A 421 -4.04 21.93 6.54
C VAL A 421 -4.85 22.75 5.53
N SER A 422 -5.87 23.44 6.05
CA SER A 422 -6.76 24.27 5.23
C SER A 422 -6.08 25.53 4.69
N GLY A 423 -6.68 26.11 3.66
CA GLY A 423 -6.24 27.35 3.04
C GLY A 423 -6.04 27.26 1.52
N PRO A 424 -5.76 28.40 0.86
CA PRO A 424 -5.62 28.48 -0.58
C PRO A 424 -4.36 27.77 -1.10
N ILE A 425 -4.47 27.18 -2.27
CA ILE A 425 -3.35 26.58 -3.03
C ILE A 425 -3.18 27.32 -4.36
N PRO A 426 -1.97 27.30 -4.97
CA PRO A 426 -1.76 27.92 -6.29
C PRO A 426 -2.69 27.28 -7.35
N PRO A 427 -3.43 28.07 -8.14
CA PRO A 427 -4.32 27.55 -9.19
C PRO A 427 -3.54 27.26 -10.48
N THR A 428 -2.49 26.43 -10.38
CA THR A 428 -1.52 26.18 -11.45
C THR A 428 -1.87 24.96 -12.32
N GLY A 429 -3.02 24.31 -12.08
CA GLY A 429 -3.37 23.07 -12.77
C GLY A 429 -2.57 21.84 -12.30
N ASN A 430 -1.86 21.96 -11.17
CA ASN A 430 -1.15 20.88 -10.50
C ASN A 430 -1.73 20.68 -9.10
N THR A 431 -1.59 19.47 -8.58
CA THR A 431 -1.98 19.16 -7.21
C THR A 431 -1.08 19.84 -6.22
N ASN A 432 -1.69 20.45 -5.21
CA ASN A 432 -0.99 21.06 -4.10
C ASN A 432 -1.84 20.86 -2.84
N THR A 433 -1.18 20.52 -1.74
CA THR A 433 -1.73 20.67 -0.40
C THR A 433 -0.75 21.39 0.50
N ARG A 434 -1.25 21.97 1.59
CA ARG A 434 -0.44 22.63 2.61
C ARG A 434 -0.01 21.57 3.62
N GLY A 435 1.24 21.12 3.54
CA GLY A 435 1.81 20.16 4.47
C GLY A 435 2.40 20.86 5.69
N PHE A 436 1.81 20.62 6.85
CA PHE A 436 2.31 21.09 8.14
C PHE A 436 3.00 19.94 8.89
N PHE A 437 4.22 20.18 9.36
CA PHE A 437 5.05 19.15 9.98
C PHE A 437 5.73 19.67 11.24
N GLN A 438 5.71 18.85 12.29
CA GLN A 438 6.29 19.17 13.59
C GLN A 438 7.82 18.96 13.61
N PRO A 439 8.56 19.66 14.48
CA PRO A 439 8.09 20.75 15.35
C PRO A 439 7.93 22.09 14.59
N ASP A 440 8.61 22.22 13.45
CA ASP A 440 8.48 23.34 12.51
C ASP A 440 8.99 22.91 11.13
N VAL A 441 8.56 23.61 10.07
CA VAL A 441 8.91 23.25 8.68
C VAL A 441 10.42 23.20 8.42
N ARG A 442 11.24 24.04 9.07
CA ARG A 442 12.70 24.05 8.84
C ARG A 442 13.35 22.84 9.51
N THR A 443 12.98 22.57 10.76
CA THR A 443 13.50 21.41 11.50
C THR A 443 13.07 20.11 10.85
N PHE A 444 11.79 20.00 10.46
CA PHE A 444 11.28 18.86 9.72
C PHE A 444 12.05 18.64 8.41
N LEU A 445 12.13 19.65 7.54
CA LEU A 445 12.81 19.51 6.25
C LEU A 445 14.28 19.14 6.41
N LYS A 446 15.00 19.72 7.39
CA LYS A 446 16.38 19.33 7.70
C LYS A 446 16.49 17.86 8.10
N ARG A 447 15.57 17.36 8.94
CA ARG A 447 15.54 15.94 9.34
C ARG A 447 15.21 15.04 8.16
N TRP A 448 14.22 15.40 7.35
CA TRP A 448 13.85 14.67 6.13
C TRP A 448 15.02 14.54 5.16
N VAL A 449 15.66 15.66 4.76
CA VAL A 449 16.75 15.62 3.77
C VAL A 449 18.02 14.94 4.30
N ASN A 450 18.26 14.97 5.62
CA ASN A 450 19.41 14.28 6.22
C ASN A 450 19.33 12.75 6.10
N GLU A 451 18.15 12.19 5.88
CA GLU A 451 17.96 10.76 5.65
C GLU A 451 18.12 10.37 4.17
N ALA A 452 18.44 11.33 3.31
CA ALA A 452 18.63 11.19 1.87
C ALA A 452 17.46 10.49 1.16
N PRO A 453 16.22 11.02 1.24
CA PRO A 453 15.10 10.52 0.46
C PRO A 453 15.26 10.86 -1.02
N THR A 454 14.51 10.15 -1.86
CA THR A 454 14.20 10.65 -3.21
C THR A 454 13.42 11.95 -3.10
N HIS A 455 13.53 12.83 -4.11
CA HIS A 455 12.69 14.03 -4.13
C HIS A 455 11.20 13.71 -4.29
N HIS A 456 10.87 12.63 -5.01
CA HIS A 456 9.54 12.06 -5.08
C HIS A 456 9.20 11.18 -3.88
N PHE A 457 7.93 11.16 -3.51
CA PHE A 457 7.37 10.26 -2.50
C PHE A 457 5.88 10.02 -2.73
N ALA A 458 5.35 9.00 -2.06
CA ALA A 458 3.92 8.73 -2.01
C ALA A 458 3.28 9.38 -0.78
N LEU A 459 2.12 10.01 -0.99
CA LEU A 459 1.31 10.62 0.05
C LEU A 459 0.04 9.80 0.32
N GLY A 460 -0.21 9.49 1.58
CA GLY A 460 -1.43 8.83 2.07
C GLY A 460 -2.11 9.63 3.18
N ILE A 461 -3.39 9.35 3.43
CA ILE A 461 -4.14 9.92 4.55
C ILE A 461 -3.93 9.10 5.82
N GLY A 462 -4.12 9.72 6.99
CA GLY A 462 -3.91 9.09 8.29
C GLY A 462 -2.45 9.13 8.75
N HIS A 463 -2.23 8.71 9.99
CA HIS A 463 -0.91 8.45 10.58
C HIS A 463 -0.66 6.94 10.59
N HIS A 464 0.28 6.49 9.75
CA HIS A 464 0.58 5.08 9.49
C HIS A 464 2.08 4.75 9.55
N ALA A 465 2.91 5.60 10.16
CA ALA A 465 4.35 5.42 10.21
C ALA A 465 4.77 4.13 10.93
N ALA A 466 4.10 3.78 12.03
CA ALA A 466 4.34 2.54 12.76
C ALA A 466 4.04 1.30 11.89
N THR A 467 2.92 1.31 11.16
CA THR A 467 2.54 0.23 10.25
C THR A 467 3.53 0.10 9.08
N LEU A 468 3.99 1.21 8.51
CA LEU A 468 5.00 1.22 7.44
C LEU A 468 6.37 0.72 7.94
N ALA A 469 6.76 1.07 9.16
CA ALA A 469 7.96 0.54 9.80
C ALA A 469 7.86 -0.98 10.02
N LYS A 470 6.68 -1.46 10.46
CA LYS A 470 6.40 -2.89 10.60
C LYS A 470 6.48 -3.62 9.24
N LEU A 471 5.90 -3.03 8.19
CA LEU A 471 6.04 -3.53 6.81
C LEU A 471 7.49 -3.59 6.35
N ALA A 472 8.29 -2.54 6.58
CA ALA A 472 9.71 -2.53 6.23
C ALA A 472 10.49 -3.67 6.90
N LYS A 473 10.19 -3.99 8.17
CA LYS A 473 10.76 -5.15 8.86
C LYS A 473 10.39 -6.47 8.17
N TYR A 474 9.13 -6.64 7.75
CA TYR A 474 8.70 -7.84 7.03
C TYR A 474 9.33 -7.99 5.65
N LEU A 475 9.65 -6.87 5.00
CA LEU A 475 10.40 -6.82 3.74
C LEU A 475 11.93 -6.90 3.95
N ASN A 476 12.39 -6.94 5.21
CA ASN A 476 13.81 -6.91 5.57
C ASN A 476 14.54 -5.68 5.01
N LEU A 477 13.92 -4.51 5.15
CA LEU A 477 14.42 -3.22 4.69
C LEU A 477 14.80 -2.32 5.87
N GLU A 478 15.79 -1.45 5.65
CA GLU A 478 16.04 -0.33 6.56
C GLU A 478 14.85 0.62 6.52
N TYR A 479 14.50 1.21 7.67
CA TYR A 479 13.53 2.29 7.71
C TYR A 479 13.95 3.38 8.68
N LYS A 480 13.47 4.60 8.41
CA LYS A 480 13.54 5.72 9.32
C LYS A 480 12.20 6.43 9.38
N ILE A 481 11.69 6.62 10.59
CA ILE A 481 10.61 7.57 10.87
C ILE A 481 11.25 8.89 11.27
N ILE A 482 10.86 9.98 10.59
CA ILE A 482 11.31 11.33 10.92
C ILE A 482 10.69 11.74 12.27
N PRO A 483 11.52 12.06 13.29
CA PRO A 483 11.00 12.46 14.60
C PRO A 483 10.27 13.80 14.54
N THR A 484 9.21 13.93 15.33
CA THR A 484 8.36 15.12 15.43
C THR A 484 8.71 16.02 16.62
N ASP A 485 9.55 15.54 17.55
CA ASP A 485 9.91 16.20 18.82
C ASP A 485 11.21 17.00 18.78
#